data_AF-A0A562LEJ7-F1
#
_entry.id   AF-A0A562LEJ7-F1
#
_cell.length_a   1.000
_cell.length_b   1.000
_cell.length_c   1.000
_cell.angle_alpha   90.00
_cell.angle_beta   90.00
_cell.angle_gamma   90.00
#
_symmetry.space_group_name_H-M   'P 1'
#
loop_
_entity.id
_entity.type
_entity.pdbx_description
1 polymer ?
#
loop_
_entity_poly.entity_id
_entity_poly.type
_entity_poly.pdbx_seq_one_letter_code
_entity_poly.pdbx_strand_id
1 'polypeptide(L)'
;MAHTHAPGLVLHMYPEVLLKFGASHTVEPQDAVAAQHYFVCLSADASEGLWTPLYQTRGDHRLAIPEAAKAGHARWTRGTSYYDPDELWRIPHKAAQRGAAAAMDQSGPKSANTVALPSVPSRAQFPSDTAFRGTAHDRGLG
;
A
#
# COMPACT_ATOMS: atom_id res chain seq x y z
N MET A 1 -9.02 -9.37 -12.69
CA MET A 1 -7.70 -10.02 -12.82
C MET A 1 -7.13 -10.20 -11.43
N ALA A 2 -6.54 -11.36 -11.13
CA ALA A 2 -5.92 -11.61 -9.83
C ALA A 2 -4.43 -11.28 -9.93
N HIS A 3 -4.00 -10.22 -9.24
CA HIS A 3 -2.58 -10.05 -8.98
C HIS A 3 -2.19 -11.04 -7.89
N THR A 4 -1.07 -11.74 -8.06
CA THR A 4 -0.44 -12.41 -6.92
C THR A 4 0.15 -11.30 -6.04
N HIS A 5 -0.43 -11.08 -4.87
CA HIS A 5 0.14 -10.14 -3.91
C HIS A 5 1.47 -10.69 -3.41
N ALA A 6 2.54 -9.96 -3.67
CA ALA A 6 3.90 -10.35 -3.38
C ALA A 6 4.76 -9.09 -3.15
N PRO A 7 5.89 -9.21 -2.42
CA PRO A 7 6.80 -8.10 -2.19
C PRO A 7 7.18 -7.39 -3.49
N GLY A 8 7.11 -6.06 -3.47
CA GLY A 8 7.41 -5.20 -4.61
C GLY A 8 6.25 -4.96 -5.56
N LEU A 9 5.11 -5.65 -5.46
CA LEU A 9 3.91 -5.29 -6.22
C LEU A 9 3.43 -3.89 -5.85
N VAL A 10 3.08 -3.09 -6.85
CA VAL A 10 2.49 -1.76 -6.66
C VAL A 10 1.10 -1.71 -7.27
N LEU A 11 0.15 -1.14 -6.53
CA LEU A 11 -1.21 -0.89 -6.99
C LEU A 11 -1.61 0.55 -6.68
N HIS A 12 -2.27 1.22 -7.61
CA HIS A 12 -2.99 2.46 -7.34
C HIS A 12 -4.30 2.08 -6.65
N MET A 13 -4.53 2.50 -5.41
CA MET A 13 -5.68 2.08 -4.62
C MET A 13 -6.38 3.27 -3.98
N TYR A 14 -7.67 3.10 -3.69
CA TYR A 14 -8.47 4.13 -3.02
C TYR A 14 -8.66 3.79 -1.53
N PRO A 15 -8.03 4.55 -0.60
CA PRO A 15 -7.99 4.20 0.83
C PRO A 15 -9.34 4.03 1.51
N GLU A 16 -10.32 4.87 1.18
CA GLU A 16 -11.69 4.74 1.71
C GLU A 16 -12.30 3.36 1.41
N VAL A 17 -12.03 2.82 0.21
CA VAL A 17 -12.48 1.48 -0.17
C VAL A 17 -11.71 0.41 0.60
N LEU A 18 -10.41 0.60 0.83
CA LEU A 18 -9.61 -0.33 1.62
C LEU A 18 -10.18 -0.49 3.03
N LEU A 19 -10.44 0.64 3.71
CA LEU A 19 -11.03 0.68 5.05
C LEU A 19 -12.41 0.00 5.09
N LYS A 20 -13.27 0.31 4.12
CA LYS A 20 -14.60 -0.32 3.98
C LYS A 20 -14.53 -1.85 3.86
N PHE A 21 -13.43 -2.40 3.34
CA PHE A 21 -13.21 -3.83 3.17
C PHE A 21 -12.24 -4.42 4.20
N GLY A 22 -12.04 -3.75 5.33
CA GLY A 22 -11.35 -4.29 6.51
C GLY A 22 -9.85 -4.04 6.56
N ALA A 23 -9.33 -3.08 5.78
CA ALA A 23 -7.96 -2.63 5.98
C ALA A 23 -7.81 -1.85 7.29
N SER A 24 -6.59 -1.83 7.82
CA SER A 24 -6.18 -1.05 8.99
C SER A 24 -4.82 -0.39 8.76
N HIS A 25 -4.48 0.63 9.54
CA HIS A 25 -3.20 1.33 9.44
C HIS A 25 -2.63 1.73 10.80
N THR A 26 -1.36 2.13 10.84
CA THR A 26 -0.63 2.45 12.08
C THR A 26 -0.75 3.90 12.53
N VAL A 27 -0.97 4.83 11.59
CA VAL A 27 -1.09 6.28 11.86
C VAL A 27 -2.48 6.67 12.37
N GLU A 28 -2.63 7.89 12.88
CA GLU A 28 -3.94 8.43 13.25
C GLU A 28 -4.82 8.64 12.00
N PRO A 29 -6.16 8.51 12.10
CA PRO A 29 -7.05 8.58 10.94
C PRO A 29 -6.95 9.86 10.11
N GLN A 30 -6.63 11.00 10.73
CA GLN A 30 -6.45 12.27 10.03
C GLN A 30 -5.13 12.38 9.26
N ASP A 31 -4.13 11.56 9.63
CA ASP A 31 -2.81 11.54 9.02
C ASP A 31 -2.70 10.46 7.93
N ALA A 32 -3.58 9.46 7.98
CA ALA A 32 -3.67 8.42 6.98
C ALA A 32 -4.03 8.98 5.60
N VAL A 33 -3.44 8.39 4.56
CA VAL A 33 -3.74 8.78 3.20
C VAL A 33 -5.23 8.60 2.87
N ALA A 34 -5.90 9.66 2.40
CA ALA A 34 -7.34 9.65 2.13
C ALA A 34 -7.71 9.58 0.64
N ALA A 35 -6.85 10.12 -0.24
CA ALA A 35 -7.06 10.12 -1.69
C ALA A 35 -6.38 8.92 -2.37
N GLN A 36 -6.75 8.63 -3.63
CA GLN A 36 -6.11 7.57 -4.41
C GLN A 36 -4.58 7.73 -4.40
N HIS A 37 -3.87 6.66 -4.06
CA HIS A 37 -2.41 6.63 -3.95
C HIS A 37 -1.86 5.31 -4.48
N TYR A 38 -0.60 5.34 -4.90
CA TYR A 38 0.14 4.10 -5.11
C TYR A 38 0.52 3.52 -3.75
N PHE A 39 0.41 2.20 -3.62
CA PHE A 39 0.88 1.44 -2.48
C PHE A 39 1.84 0.38 -2.96
N VAL A 40 2.94 0.15 -2.23
CA VAL A 40 3.84 -0.97 -2.47
C VAL A 40 3.60 -2.06 -1.43
N CYS A 41 3.54 -3.31 -1.88
CA CYS A 41 3.44 -4.50 -1.04
C CYS A 41 4.82 -4.84 -0.47
N LEU A 42 4.94 -4.93 0.85
CA LEU A 42 6.16 -5.33 1.55
C LEU A 42 6.19 -6.84 1.74
N SER A 43 5.05 -7.41 2.13
CA SER A 43 4.84 -8.84 2.32
C SER A 43 3.37 -9.19 2.12
N ALA A 44 3.09 -10.45 1.85
CA ALA A 44 1.74 -10.98 1.72
C ALA A 44 1.70 -12.43 2.20
N ASP A 45 0.60 -12.81 2.85
CA ASP A 45 0.27 -14.19 3.17
C ASP A 45 -0.93 -14.67 2.33
N ALA A 46 -1.64 -15.70 2.77
CA ALA A 46 -2.79 -16.26 2.06
C ALA A 46 -4.03 -15.34 2.05
N SER A 47 -4.12 -14.37 2.97
CA SER A 47 -5.34 -13.58 3.24
C SER A 47 -5.14 -12.07 3.12
N GLU A 48 -3.96 -11.56 3.47
CA GLU A 48 -3.68 -10.14 3.52
C GLU A 48 -2.22 -9.82 3.17
N GLY A 49 -1.92 -8.53 3.02
CA GLY A 49 -0.56 -8.05 2.87
C GLY A 49 -0.29 -6.82 3.71
N LEU A 50 1.00 -6.55 3.88
CA LEU A 50 1.51 -5.31 4.46
C LEU A 50 1.92 -4.38 3.32
N TRP A 51 1.41 -3.16 3.37
CA TRP A 51 1.55 -2.16 2.32
C TRP A 51 1.90 -0.82 2.91
N THR A 52 2.65 0.00 2.20
CA THR A 52 2.83 1.42 2.56
C THR A 52 2.45 2.30 1.37
N PRO A 53 1.75 3.42 1.60
CA PRO A 53 1.45 4.38 0.54
C PRO A 53 2.71 5.10 0.08
N LEU A 54 2.67 5.51 -1.18
CA LEU A 54 3.78 6.16 -1.86
C LEU A 54 3.43 7.58 -2.28
N TYR A 55 4.26 8.51 -1.83
CA TYR A 55 4.15 9.93 -2.04
C TYR A 55 5.07 10.40 -3.18
N GLN A 56 4.69 11.49 -3.84
CA GLN A 56 5.53 12.13 -4.86
C GLN A 56 6.50 13.16 -4.27
N THR A 57 6.22 13.65 -3.06
CA THR A 57 7.02 14.66 -2.39
C THR A 57 7.82 14.04 -1.24
N ARG A 58 9.04 14.54 -1.07
CA ARG A 58 9.99 14.03 -0.07
C ARG A 58 9.46 14.11 1.36
N GLY A 59 8.73 15.16 1.73
CA GLY A 59 8.38 15.40 3.14
C GLY A 59 9.62 15.45 4.05
N ASP A 60 9.42 15.59 5.36
CA ASP A 60 10.54 15.71 6.31
C ASP A 60 11.10 14.34 6.74
N HIS A 61 10.24 13.32 6.83
CA HIS A 61 10.60 12.00 7.37
C HIS A 61 10.50 10.85 6.37
N ARG A 62 10.15 11.11 5.11
CA ARG A 62 9.93 10.04 4.13
C ARG A 62 11.22 9.57 3.49
N LEU A 63 11.28 8.28 3.24
CA LEU A 63 12.41 7.60 2.63
C LEU A 63 12.14 7.34 1.15
N ALA A 64 13.18 7.39 0.33
CA ALA A 64 13.06 7.37 -1.12
C ALA A 64 13.08 5.96 -1.72
N ILE A 65 12.28 5.77 -2.77
CA ILE A 65 12.34 4.68 -3.74
C ILE A 65 12.76 5.32 -5.08
N PRO A 66 13.98 5.05 -5.56
CA PRO A 66 14.51 5.71 -6.75
C PRO A 66 13.73 5.28 -8.00
N GLU A 67 13.62 6.18 -8.97
CA GLU A 67 12.98 5.92 -10.27
C GLU A 67 13.51 4.65 -10.95
N ALA A 68 14.83 4.44 -10.90
CA ALA A 68 15.50 3.27 -11.49
C ALA A 68 15.07 1.92 -10.89
N ALA A 69 14.44 1.91 -9.71
CA ALA A 69 13.92 0.70 -9.09
C ALA A 69 12.48 0.36 -9.52
N LYS A 70 11.82 1.22 -10.30
CA LYS A 70 10.39 1.10 -10.62
C LYS A 70 10.20 0.53 -12.03
N ALA A 71 9.28 -0.42 -12.19
CA ALA A 71 8.87 -0.95 -13.48
C ALA A 71 7.34 -0.97 -13.63
N GLY A 72 6.84 -1.00 -14.86
CA GLY A 72 5.41 -1.03 -15.17
C GLY A 72 4.95 0.17 -16.00
N HIS A 73 3.77 0.71 -15.68
CA HIS A 73 3.15 1.79 -16.45
C HIS A 73 3.90 3.12 -16.29
N ALA A 74 3.98 3.91 -17.36
CA ALA A 74 4.75 5.17 -17.40
C ALA A 74 4.33 6.21 -16.34
N ARG A 75 3.03 6.25 -15.99
CA ARG A 75 2.51 7.12 -14.91
C ARG A 75 3.03 6.69 -13.54
N TRP A 76 3.28 5.41 -13.33
CA TRP A 76 3.86 4.88 -12.11
C TRP A 76 5.37 5.12 -12.10
N THR A 77 6.09 4.72 -13.16
CA THR A 77 7.56 4.70 -13.14
C THR A 77 8.20 6.08 -13.04
N ARG A 78 7.51 7.13 -13.48
CA ARG A 78 8.03 8.51 -13.46
C ARG A 78 8.38 8.99 -12.05
N GLY A 79 9.60 9.49 -11.89
CA GLY A 79 10.08 10.17 -10.69
C GLY A 79 10.34 9.26 -9.50
N THR A 80 11.08 9.80 -8.54
CA THR A 80 11.26 9.21 -7.21
C THR A 80 9.92 9.16 -6.49
N SER A 81 9.65 8.04 -5.79
CA SER A 81 8.54 7.91 -4.86
C SER A 81 9.08 7.88 -3.43
N TYR A 82 8.26 8.24 -2.46
CA TYR A 82 8.65 8.30 -1.06
C TYR A 82 7.65 7.54 -0.19
N TYR A 83 8.10 6.90 0.88
CA TYR A 83 7.21 6.26 1.86
C TYR A 83 7.50 6.80 3.25
N ASP A 84 6.45 6.87 4.07
CA ASP A 84 6.56 7.26 5.47
C ASP A 84 6.81 5.99 6.31
N PRO A 85 7.92 5.90 7.07
CA PRO A 85 8.19 4.73 7.91
C PRO A 85 7.16 4.55 9.04
N ASP A 86 6.40 5.58 9.40
CA ASP A 86 5.36 5.48 10.42
C ASP A 86 4.01 5.01 9.86
N GLU A 87 3.83 5.03 8.53
CA GLU A 87 2.59 4.66 7.86
C GLU A 87 2.65 3.29 7.17
N LEU A 88 2.13 2.30 7.89
CA LEU A 88 1.95 0.94 7.40
C LEU A 88 0.47 0.57 7.39
N TRP A 89 0.06 -0.08 6.33
CA TRP A 89 -1.29 -0.57 6.10
C TRP A 89 -1.30 -2.10 6.06
N ARG A 90 -2.29 -2.69 6.73
CA ARG A 90 -2.63 -4.09 6.62
C ARG A 90 -3.88 -4.18 5.77
N ILE A 91 -3.77 -4.81 4.61
CA ILE A 91 -4.81 -4.79 3.58
C ILE A 91 -5.18 -6.23 3.21
N PRO A 92 -6.42 -6.67 3.49
CA PRO A 92 -6.93 -7.93 2.98
C PRO A 92 -6.86 -7.99 1.46
N HIS A 93 -6.58 -9.15 0.87
CA HIS A 93 -6.46 -9.31 -0.59
C HIS A 93 -7.72 -8.86 -1.34
N LYS A 94 -8.89 -9.10 -0.73
CA LYS A 94 -10.17 -8.62 -1.23
C LYS A 94 -10.27 -7.09 -1.20
N ALA A 95 -9.77 -6.44 -0.13
CA ALA A 95 -9.74 -4.99 -0.03
C ALA A 95 -8.82 -4.39 -1.09
N ALA A 96 -7.61 -4.94 -1.26
CA ALA A 96 -6.67 -4.51 -2.30
C ALA A 96 -7.27 -4.59 -3.70
N GLN A 97 -7.92 -5.70 -4.05
CA GLN A 97 -8.60 -5.87 -5.33
C GLN A 97 -9.71 -4.82 -5.54
N ARG A 98 -10.53 -4.55 -4.51
CA ARG A 98 -11.63 -3.57 -4.58
C ARG A 98 -11.10 -2.14 -4.66
N GLY A 99 -10.08 -1.81 -3.88
CA GLY A 99 -9.44 -0.51 -3.88
C GLY A 99 -8.76 -0.19 -5.20
N ALA A 100 -8.07 -1.17 -5.79
CA ALA A 100 -7.43 -1.03 -7.11
C ALA A 100 -8.44 -0.83 -8.23
N ALA A 101 -9.53 -1.62 -8.23
CA ALA A 101 -10.61 -1.46 -9.20
C ALA A 101 -11.29 -0.08 -9.08
N ALA A 102 -11.55 0.40 -7.86
CA ALA A 102 -12.15 1.71 -7.63
C ALA A 102 -11.23 2.87 -8.04
N ALA A 103 -9.92 2.69 -7.94
CA ALA A 103 -8.92 3.68 -8.35
C ALA A 103 -8.54 3.60 -9.85
N MET A 104 -9.23 2.74 -10.62
CA MET A 104 -8.92 2.46 -12.03
C MET A 104 -7.44 2.13 -12.24
N ASP A 105 -6.89 1.28 -11.38
CA ASP A 105 -5.49 0.88 -11.45
C ASP A 105 -5.13 0.32 -12.82
N GLN A 106 -3.95 0.72 -13.31
CA GLN A 106 -3.46 0.37 -14.64
C GLN A 106 -2.41 -0.76 -14.59
N SER A 107 -2.17 -1.35 -13.41
CA SER A 107 -1.34 -2.54 -13.28
C SER A 107 -2.03 -3.69 -13.98
N GLY A 108 -1.36 -4.27 -14.98
CA GLY A 108 -1.89 -5.38 -15.77
C GLY A 108 -1.00 -6.62 -15.66
N PRO A 109 -1.47 -7.82 -16.05
CA PRO A 109 -0.64 -9.04 -16.02
C PRO A 109 0.67 -8.94 -16.80
N LYS A 110 0.70 -8.11 -17.85
CA LYS A 110 1.89 -7.88 -18.70
C LYS A 110 2.64 -6.58 -18.38
N SER A 111 2.08 -5.76 -17.50
CA SER A 111 2.56 -4.41 -17.16
C SER A 111 2.34 -4.14 -15.69
N ALA A 112 2.69 -5.12 -14.85
CA ALA A 112 2.51 -4.99 -13.41
C ALA A 112 3.41 -3.86 -12.92
N ASN A 113 2.84 -2.93 -12.16
CA ASN A 113 3.63 -1.93 -11.47
C ASN A 113 4.42 -2.62 -10.37
N THR A 114 5.73 -2.44 -10.35
CA THR A 114 6.60 -3.04 -9.34
C THR A 114 7.70 -2.10 -8.88
N VAL A 115 8.24 -2.42 -7.71
CA VAL A 115 9.53 -1.97 -7.18
C VAL A 115 10.47 -3.18 -7.14
N ALA A 116 11.71 -3.01 -7.58
CA ALA A 116 12.75 -4.03 -7.50
C ALA A 116 12.98 -4.45 -6.05
N LEU A 117 13.11 -5.75 -5.78
CA LEU A 117 13.20 -6.31 -4.42
C LEU A 117 14.24 -5.63 -3.50
N PRO A 118 15.46 -5.29 -3.96
CA PRO A 118 16.45 -4.60 -3.11
C PRO A 118 16.03 -3.19 -2.69
N SER A 119 15.01 -2.61 -3.32
CA SER A 119 14.46 -1.28 -3.04
C SER A 119 13.08 -1.33 -2.39
N VAL A 120 12.55 -2.52 -2.10
CA VAL A 120 11.32 -2.67 -1.31
C VAL A 120 11.65 -2.35 0.15
N PRO A 121 10.84 -1.49 0.82
CA PRO A 121 11.05 -1.17 2.23
C PRO A 121 11.07 -2.43 3.10
N SER A 122 12.04 -2.53 3.99
CA SER A 122 12.12 -3.63 4.95
C SER A 122 11.02 -3.49 5.99
N ARG A 123 10.33 -4.60 6.32
CA ARG A 123 9.34 -4.64 7.40
C ARG A 123 9.86 -4.07 8.73
N ALA A 124 11.16 -4.19 9.00
CA ALA A 124 11.79 -3.70 10.22
C ALA A 124 11.84 -2.16 10.32
N GLN A 125 11.57 -1.43 9.24
CA GLN A 125 11.53 0.04 9.24
C GLN A 125 10.20 0.60 9.74
N PHE A 126 9.19 -0.24 9.93
CA PHE A 126 7.82 0.16 10.27
C PHE A 126 7.42 -0.31 11.68
N PRO A 127 6.41 0.34 12.30
CA PRO A 127 5.86 -0.07 13.59
C PRO A 127 5.48 -1.57 13.64
N SER A 128 5.57 -2.17 14.82
CA SER A 128 5.16 -3.57 15.05
C SER A 128 3.66 -3.78 14.85
N ASP A 129 3.23 -5.04 14.80
CA ASP A 129 1.83 -5.39 14.57
C ASP A 129 0.87 -4.88 15.67
N THR A 130 1.38 -4.55 16.85
CA THR A 130 0.59 -3.96 17.95
C THR A 130 0.22 -2.50 17.70
N ALA A 131 0.82 -1.84 16.70
CA ALA A 131 0.52 -0.46 16.35
C ALA A 131 -0.65 -0.31 15.37
N PHE A 132 -1.15 -1.40 14.78
CA PHE A 132 -2.29 -1.32 13.86
C PHE A 132 -3.56 -0.91 14.58
N ARG A 133 -4.22 0.08 14.01
CA ARG A 133 -5.50 0.60 14.46
C ARG A 133 -6.55 0.15 13.45
N GLY A 134 -7.45 -0.72 13.90
CA GLY A 134 -8.55 -1.21 13.07
C GLY A 134 -9.83 -0.48 13.43
N THR A 135 -10.65 -0.17 12.41
CA THR A 135 -12.06 0.18 12.61
C THR A 135 -12.68 -0.91 13.47
N ALA A 136 -13.08 -0.58 14.69
CA ALA A 136 -13.94 -1.44 15.47
C ALA A 136 -15.18 -1.73 14.60
N HIS A 137 -15.21 -2.89 13.94
CA HIS A 137 -16.47 -3.59 13.87
C HIS A 137 -16.71 -4.01 15.31
N ASP A 138 -17.44 -3.13 15.98
CA ASP A 138 -18.09 -3.33 17.25
C ASP A 138 -18.47 -4.81 17.35
N ARG A 139 -17.86 -5.53 18.31
CA ARG A 139 -18.38 -6.83 18.71
C ARG A 139 -19.68 -6.53 19.44
N GLY A 140 -20.72 -6.25 18.66
CA GLY A 140 -22.09 -6.20 19.12
C GLY A 140 -22.42 -7.55 19.72
N LEU A 141 -22.49 -7.56 21.05
CA LEU A 141 -23.30 -8.52 21.78
C LEU A 141 -24.72 -8.44 21.21
N GLY A 142 -25.20 -9.56 20.68
CA GLY A 142 -26.57 -9.79 20.21
C GLY A 142 -26.81 -11.27 20.06
#